data_AF-A0A068RUI3-F1
#
_entry.id   AF-A0A068RUI3-F1
#
_cell.length_a   1.000
_cell.length_b   1.000
_cell.length_c   1.000
_cell.angle_alpha   90.00
_cell.angle_beta   90.00
_cell.angle_gamma   90.00
#
_symmetry.space_group_name_H-M   'P 1'
#
loop_
_entity.id
_entity.type
_entity.pdbx_description
1 polymer ?
#
loop_
_entity_poly.entity_id
_entity_poly.type
_entity_poly.pdbx_seq_one_letter_code
_entity_poly.pdbx_strand_id
1 'polypeptide(L)'
;MSYPARDCCVCHCHYSPTPNATSLHNTTTTTTIARKPSSTLTPPRRWFDKIRRRPSIEQQERRKREMLLQFHHLYHIVQEELLYATESQGSVYYEGDLMAAKEALDAWIHHYQILSRYLDPKELTTLHEQWEDTRKELQESLDKLPSPLLL
;
A
#
# COMPACT_ATOMS: atom_id res chain seq x y z
N MET A 1 -16.13 -31.31 10.48
CA MET A 1 -16.25 -29.83 10.58
C MET A 1 -14.91 -29.28 10.15
N SER A 2 -14.86 -28.71 8.95
CA SER A 2 -13.63 -28.41 8.23
C SER A 2 -13.49 -26.90 8.10
N TYR A 3 -12.42 -26.34 8.66
CA TYR A 3 -12.02 -24.95 8.48
C TYR A 3 -11.13 -24.85 7.24
N PRO A 4 -11.47 -24.02 6.23
CA PRO A 4 -10.50 -23.68 5.20
C PRO A 4 -9.59 -22.55 5.71
N ALA A 5 -8.30 -22.81 5.50
CA ALA A 5 -7.15 -22.01 5.93
C ALA A 5 -7.07 -20.64 5.23
N ARG A 6 -6.38 -19.73 5.91
CA ARG A 6 -6.01 -18.39 5.46
C ARG A 6 -4.99 -18.47 4.31
N ASP A 7 -5.31 -17.92 3.16
CA ASP A 7 -4.34 -17.71 2.08
C ASP A 7 -3.64 -16.35 2.27
N CYS A 8 -2.39 -16.40 2.73
CA CYS A 8 -1.44 -15.30 2.71
C CYS A 8 -0.83 -15.12 1.30
N CYS A 9 -0.50 -13.87 0.98
CA CYS A 9 0.14 -13.41 -0.25
C CYS A 9 1.46 -14.12 -0.59
N VAL A 10 1.72 -14.35 -1.88
CA VAL A 10 3.08 -14.62 -2.41
C VAL A 10 3.37 -13.68 -3.58
N CYS A 11 4.25 -12.71 -3.33
CA CYS A 11 4.89 -11.87 -4.33
C CYS A 11 6.15 -12.60 -4.84
N HIS A 12 6.26 -12.87 -6.14
CA HIS A 12 7.43 -13.52 -6.74
C HIS A 12 8.24 -12.49 -7.56
N CYS A 13 9.31 -11.97 -6.98
CA CYS A 13 10.34 -11.21 -7.69
C CYS A 13 11.39 -12.20 -8.24
N HIS A 14 11.60 -12.22 -9.55
CA HIS A 14 12.49 -13.16 -10.21
C HIS A 14 13.98 -12.83 -10.00
N TYR A 15 14.67 -13.78 -9.38
CA TYR A 15 16.12 -13.93 -9.31
C TYR A 15 16.67 -14.27 -10.72
N SER A 16 17.72 -13.59 -11.17
CA SER A 16 18.43 -13.92 -12.42
C SER A 16 19.76 -14.61 -12.10
N PRO A 17 20.08 -15.77 -12.69
CA PRO A 17 21.45 -16.27 -12.73
C PRO A 17 22.04 -16.25 -14.15
N THR A 18 23.26 -15.73 -14.23
CA THR A 18 24.19 -15.78 -15.37
C THR A 18 24.62 -17.21 -15.72
N PRO A 19 24.93 -17.55 -16.99
CA PRO A 19 25.60 -18.81 -17.31
C PRO A 19 27.10 -18.61 -17.58
N ASN A 20 27.95 -19.28 -16.80
CA ASN A 20 29.32 -19.63 -17.15
C ASN A 20 29.45 -21.16 -17.11
N ALA A 21 29.75 -21.79 -18.24
CA ALA A 21 30.26 -23.16 -18.28
C ALA A 21 31.04 -23.42 -19.59
N THR A 22 32.35 -23.55 -19.46
CA THR A 22 33.28 -24.14 -20.43
C THR A 22 33.62 -25.57 -20.01
N SER A 23 33.55 -26.53 -20.94
CA SER A 23 34.46 -27.69 -21.13
C SER A 23 33.82 -28.69 -22.12
N LEU A 24 34.37 -28.90 -23.33
CA LEU A 24 35.04 -30.12 -23.85
C LEU A 24 34.43 -31.44 -23.29
N HIS A 25 34.07 -32.47 -24.08
CA HIS A 25 34.87 -33.29 -25.01
C HIS A 25 34.03 -34.05 -26.07
N ASN A 26 34.69 -34.49 -27.15
CA ASN A 26 34.15 -35.07 -28.39
C ASN A 26 34.48 -36.58 -28.51
N THR A 27 33.68 -37.40 -29.23
CA THR A 27 34.03 -38.33 -30.36
C THR A 27 32.97 -39.43 -30.65
N THR A 28 32.25 -39.34 -31.80
CA THR A 28 32.16 -40.28 -32.99
C THR A 28 31.10 -41.40 -32.85
N THR A 29 30.22 -41.79 -33.81
CA THR A 29 30.30 -41.92 -35.28
C THR A 29 28.89 -42.16 -35.93
N THR A 30 28.71 -41.67 -37.19
CA THR A 30 27.80 -42.11 -38.30
C THR A 30 26.26 -42.12 -38.08
N THR A 31 25.38 -41.54 -38.92
CA THR A 31 25.19 -41.78 -40.37
C THR A 31 24.20 -40.76 -41.01
N THR A 32 24.49 -40.35 -42.25
CA THR A 32 23.59 -39.95 -43.38
C THR A 32 22.68 -38.69 -43.36
N ILE A 33 23.16 -37.68 -44.10
CA ILE A 33 22.53 -36.92 -45.23
C ILE A 33 21.04 -36.53 -45.15
N ALA A 34 20.75 -35.22 -45.08
CA ALA A 34 19.94 -34.48 -46.07
C ALA A 34 19.89 -32.96 -45.78
N ARG A 35 20.25 -32.16 -46.79
CA ARG A 35 20.09 -30.68 -46.86
C ARG A 35 18.63 -30.30 -47.08
N LYS A 36 18.10 -29.26 -46.41
CA LYS A 36 17.61 -27.95 -46.94
C LYS A 36 16.74 -27.18 -45.91
N PRO A 37 16.44 -25.87 -46.12
CA PRO A 37 16.83 -24.81 -45.19
C PRO A 37 15.67 -24.21 -44.38
N SER A 38 16.03 -23.32 -43.45
CA SER A 38 15.25 -22.15 -43.03
C SER A 38 13.83 -22.40 -42.52
N SER A 39 13.72 -22.59 -41.22
CA SER A 39 12.65 -21.94 -40.46
C SER A 39 13.17 -21.59 -39.08
N THR A 40 13.78 -20.41 -38.97
CA THR A 40 13.88 -19.71 -37.69
C THR A 40 12.43 -19.45 -37.25
N LEU A 41 11.87 -20.38 -36.49
CA LEU A 41 10.64 -20.18 -35.72
C LEU A 41 10.98 -19.16 -34.63
N THR A 42 10.91 -17.89 -35.00
CA THR A 42 10.83 -16.78 -34.07
C THR A 42 9.67 -17.12 -33.11
N PRO A 43 9.88 -17.21 -31.79
CA PRO A 43 8.77 -17.41 -30.89
C PRO A 43 7.80 -16.24 -31.10
N PRO A 44 6.48 -16.48 -31.17
CA PRO A 44 5.54 -15.38 -31.26
C PRO A 44 5.81 -14.50 -30.05
N ARG A 45 6.22 -13.24 -30.30
CA ARG A 45 6.28 -12.21 -29.27
C ARG A 45 4.96 -12.34 -28.52
N ARG A 46 5.01 -12.75 -27.25
CA ARG A 46 3.85 -12.80 -26.36
C ARG A 46 3.43 -11.36 -26.11
N TRP A 47 2.83 -10.76 -27.14
CA TRP A 47 2.07 -9.53 -27.14
C TRP A 47 0.71 -9.82 -26.50
N PHE A 48 0.71 -10.51 -25.37
CA PHE A 48 -0.27 -10.18 -24.38
C PHE A 48 0.25 -8.89 -23.78
N ASP A 49 -0.07 -7.79 -24.48
CA ASP A 49 -0.20 -6.51 -23.81
C ASP A 49 -0.95 -6.84 -22.54
N LYS A 50 -0.30 -6.58 -21.42
CA LYS A 50 -0.85 -6.77 -20.11
C LYS A 50 -2.07 -5.85 -20.09
N ILE A 51 -3.22 -6.35 -20.53
CA ILE A 51 -4.49 -5.61 -20.57
C ILE A 51 -4.73 -5.33 -19.10
N ARG A 52 -4.27 -4.18 -18.62
CA ARG A 52 -4.62 -3.62 -17.32
C ARG A 52 -6.11 -3.42 -17.43
N ARG A 53 -6.88 -4.41 -16.98
CA ARG A 53 -8.33 -4.32 -16.90
C ARG A 53 -8.61 -3.10 -16.04
N ARG A 54 -9.17 -2.06 -16.66
CA ARG A 54 -9.68 -0.89 -15.93
C ARG A 54 -10.71 -1.43 -14.93
N PRO A 55 -10.65 -1.03 -13.65
CA PRO A 55 -11.67 -1.45 -12.69
C PRO A 55 -13.05 -1.01 -13.19
N SER A 56 -14.07 -1.82 -12.92
CA SER A 56 -15.45 -1.40 -13.21
C SER A 56 -15.80 -0.18 -12.36
N ILE A 57 -16.77 0.62 -12.81
CA ILE A 57 -17.28 1.77 -12.05
C ILE A 57 -17.72 1.32 -10.64
N GLU A 58 -18.41 0.18 -10.56
CA GLU A 58 -18.83 -0.41 -9.28
C GLU A 58 -17.64 -0.76 -8.36
N GLN A 59 -16.55 -1.29 -8.90
CA GLN A 59 -15.33 -1.57 -8.14
C GLN A 59 -14.67 -0.29 -7.63
N GLN A 60 -14.67 0.77 -8.43
CA GLN A 60 -14.13 2.07 -8.05
C GLN A 60 -14.97 2.70 -6.92
N GLU A 61 -16.29 2.69 -7.04
CA GLU A 61 -17.21 3.19 -6.00
C GLU A 61 -17.13 2.39 -4.70
N ARG A 62 -16.95 1.07 -4.78
CA ARG A 62 -16.72 0.24 -3.59
C ARG A 62 -15.43 0.65 -2.87
N ARG A 63 -14.31 0.77 -3.59
CA ARG A 63 -13.03 1.19 -2.99
C ARG A 63 -13.12 2.56 -2.35
N LYS A 64 -13.80 3.51 -3.01
CA LYS A 64 -14.03 4.84 -2.47
C LYS A 64 -14.82 4.81 -1.17
N ARG A 65 -15.89 4.00 -1.10
CA ARG A 65 -16.65 3.78 0.15
C ARG A 65 -15.79 3.18 1.26
N GLU A 66 -14.99 2.16 0.95
CA GLU A 66 -14.06 1.55 1.92
C GLU A 66 -13.05 2.59 2.45
N MET A 67 -12.51 3.43 1.57
CA MET A 67 -11.58 4.49 1.96
C MET A 67 -12.24 5.56 2.84
N LEU A 68 -13.49 5.94 2.57
CA LEU A 68 -14.25 6.86 3.42
C LEU A 68 -14.53 6.26 4.79
N LEU A 69 -14.90 4.98 4.87
CA LEU A 69 -15.07 4.27 6.14
C LEU A 69 -13.77 4.25 6.94
N GLN A 70 -12.65 3.93 6.28
CA GLN A 70 -11.33 3.95 6.92
C GLN A 70 -10.94 5.37 7.38
N PHE A 71 -11.28 6.41 6.61
CA PHE A 71 -11.05 7.80 6.99
C PHE A 71 -11.76 8.16 8.30
N HIS A 72 -13.04 7.80 8.44
CA HIS A 72 -13.80 8.03 9.67
C HIS A 72 -13.29 7.18 10.85
N HIS A 73 -12.87 5.94 10.58
CA HIS A 73 -12.29 5.10 11.61
C HIS A 73 -10.98 5.68 12.15
N LEU A 74 -10.09 6.14 11.27
CA LEU A 74 -8.85 6.81 11.66
C LEU A 74 -9.14 8.07 12.48
N TYR A 75 -10.14 8.87 12.11
CA TYR A 75 -10.55 10.02 12.91
C TYR A 75 -10.92 9.63 14.36
N HIS A 76 -11.67 8.55 14.55
CA HIS A 76 -12.00 8.05 15.90
C HIS A 76 -10.74 7.68 16.69
N ILE A 77 -9.79 6.99 16.05
CA ILE A 77 -8.51 6.64 16.68
C ILE A 77 -7.77 7.92 17.12
N VAL A 78 -7.71 8.95 16.27
CA VAL A 78 -7.09 10.24 16.67
C VAL A 78 -7.73 10.80 17.94
N GLN A 79 -9.05 10.76 18.04
CA GLN A 79 -9.76 11.27 19.22
C GLN A 79 -9.43 10.45 20.48
N GLU A 80 -9.37 9.13 20.36
CA GLU A 80 -9.03 8.24 21.48
C GLU A 80 -7.58 8.44 21.94
N GLU A 81 -6.62 8.47 21.01
CA GLU A 81 -5.21 8.65 21.36
C GLU A 81 -4.92 10.04 21.94
N LEU A 82 -5.57 11.10 21.44
CA LEU A 82 -5.48 12.43 22.05
C LEU A 82 -6.06 12.47 23.46
N LEU A 83 -7.15 11.73 23.70
CA LEU A 83 -7.73 11.60 25.04
C LEU A 83 -6.75 10.89 25.98
N TYR A 84 -6.19 9.76 25.55
CA TYR A 84 -5.20 9.02 26.35
C TYR A 84 -3.98 9.89 26.67
N ALA A 85 -3.41 10.59 25.68
CA ALA A 85 -2.31 11.51 25.91
C ALA A 85 -2.67 12.63 26.90
N THR A 86 -3.92 13.11 26.87
CA THR A 86 -4.39 14.13 27.82
C THR A 86 -4.50 13.57 29.23
N GLU A 87 -5.08 12.38 29.39
CA GLU A 87 -5.30 11.74 30.68
C GLU A 87 -4.01 11.25 31.34
N SER A 88 -3.02 10.86 30.54
CA SER A 88 -1.76 10.31 31.04
C SER A 88 -0.70 11.37 31.36
N GLN A 89 -1.00 12.66 31.22
CA GLN A 89 -0.07 13.75 31.57
C GLN A 89 0.52 13.59 32.98
N GLY A 90 1.84 13.72 33.08
CA GLY A 90 2.59 13.54 34.33
C GLY A 90 2.77 12.09 34.77
N SER A 91 2.24 11.12 34.02
CA SER A 91 2.52 9.70 34.20
C SER A 91 3.70 9.23 33.33
N VAL A 92 4.20 8.03 33.63
CA VAL A 92 5.25 7.37 32.85
C VAL A 92 4.79 6.95 31.44
N TYR A 93 3.48 6.89 31.20
CA TYR A 93 2.91 6.49 29.91
C TYR A 93 2.76 7.66 28.94
N TYR A 94 2.85 8.90 29.45
CA TYR A 94 2.57 10.11 28.70
C TYR A 94 3.33 10.22 27.38
N GLU A 95 4.63 9.92 27.40
CA GLU A 95 5.46 10.01 26.20
C GLU A 95 4.99 9.05 25.10
N GLY A 96 4.61 7.83 25.48
CA GLY A 96 4.08 6.83 24.57
C GLY A 96 2.74 7.24 24.00
N ASP A 97 1.82 7.70 24.85
CA ASP A 97 0.48 8.11 24.42
C ASP A 97 0.53 9.36 23.53
N LEU A 98 1.42 10.32 23.84
CA LEU A 98 1.65 11.48 22.99
C LEU A 98 2.20 11.09 21.61
N MET A 99 3.09 10.10 21.55
CA MET A 99 3.60 9.58 20.29
C MET A 99 2.50 8.87 19.49
N ALA A 100 1.69 8.04 20.14
CA ALA A 100 0.54 7.37 19.50
C ALA A 100 -0.47 8.39 18.93
N ALA A 101 -0.78 9.45 19.68
CA ALA A 101 -1.64 10.53 19.20
C ALA A 101 -1.08 11.26 17.97
N LYS A 102 0.23 11.51 17.94
CA LYS A 102 0.93 12.07 16.76
C LYS A 102 0.80 11.14 15.55
N GLU A 103 1.13 9.87 15.73
CA GLU A 103 1.07 8.87 14.66
C GLU A 103 -0.35 8.69 14.12
N ALA A 104 -1.35 8.68 14.99
CA ALA A 104 -2.76 8.60 14.60
C ALA A 104 -3.17 9.81 13.76
N LEU A 105 -2.81 11.03 14.20
CA LEU A 105 -3.13 12.26 13.47
C LEU A 105 -2.46 12.29 12.09
N ASP A 106 -1.17 11.92 12.03
CA ASP A 106 -0.42 11.82 10.78
C ASP A 106 -1.03 10.78 9.83
N ALA A 107 -1.43 9.62 10.34
CA ALA A 107 -2.09 8.58 9.54
C ALA A 107 -3.43 9.06 8.97
N TRP A 108 -4.23 9.78 9.77
CA TRP A 108 -5.50 10.36 9.31
C TRP A 108 -5.29 11.44 8.24
N ILE A 109 -4.34 12.36 8.45
CA ILE A 109 -3.97 13.39 7.46
C ILE A 109 -3.44 12.75 6.17
N HIS A 110 -2.59 11.73 6.29
CA HIS A 110 -2.08 11.01 5.13
C HIS A 110 -3.22 10.36 4.35
N HIS A 111 -4.16 9.71 5.03
CA HIS A 111 -5.32 9.09 4.39
C HIS A 111 -6.25 10.11 3.74
N TYR A 112 -6.42 11.29 4.33
CA TYR A 112 -7.10 12.44 3.71
C TYR A 112 -6.47 12.83 2.36
N GLN A 113 -5.12 12.92 2.32
CA GLN A 113 -4.38 13.23 1.09
C GLN A 113 -4.46 12.14 0.02
N ILE A 114 -4.57 10.88 0.44
CA ILE A 114 -4.83 9.78 -0.49
C ILE A 114 -6.24 9.93 -1.04
N LEU A 115 -7.25 10.08 -0.18
CA LEU A 115 -8.65 10.18 -0.55
C LEU A 115 -8.91 11.33 -1.52
N SER A 116 -8.27 12.49 -1.31
CA SER A 116 -8.41 13.65 -2.20
C SER A 116 -7.99 13.40 -3.65
N ARG A 117 -7.14 12.40 -3.90
CA ARG A 117 -6.72 12.00 -5.26
C ARG A 117 -7.75 11.11 -5.98
N TYR A 118 -8.69 10.52 -5.24
CA TYR A 118 -9.71 9.61 -5.77
C TYR A 118 -11.11 10.22 -5.84
N LEU A 119 -11.33 11.35 -5.15
CA LEU A 119 -12.60 12.06 -5.16
C LEU A 119 -12.72 12.98 -6.37
N ASP A 120 -13.95 13.12 -6.86
CA ASP A 120 -14.25 14.14 -7.87
C ASP A 120 -14.17 15.54 -7.24
N PRO A 121 -13.95 16.61 -8.02
CA PRO A 121 -13.75 17.97 -7.48
C PRO A 121 -14.86 18.43 -6.54
N LYS A 122 -16.12 18.11 -6.86
CA LYS A 122 -17.27 18.46 -6.02
C LYS A 122 -17.22 17.78 -4.66
N GLU A 123 -16.87 16.49 -4.63
CA GLU A 123 -16.81 15.70 -3.41
C GLU A 123 -15.60 16.09 -2.56
N LEU A 124 -14.48 16.44 -3.20
CA LEU A 124 -13.31 16.97 -2.54
C LEU A 124 -13.62 18.30 -1.85
N THR A 125 -14.34 19.22 -2.53
CA THR A 125 -14.77 20.48 -1.91
C THR A 125 -15.62 20.21 -0.67
N THR A 126 -16.62 19.33 -0.76
CA THR A 126 -17.45 18.95 0.40
C THR A 126 -16.62 18.34 1.53
N LEU A 127 -15.67 17.45 1.21
CA LEU A 127 -14.79 16.85 2.21
C LEU A 127 -13.90 17.91 2.87
N HIS A 128 -13.40 18.88 2.11
CA HIS A 128 -12.58 19.96 2.64
C HIS A 128 -13.37 20.87 3.57
N GLU A 129 -14.52 21.37 3.12
CA GLU A 129 -15.43 22.19 3.92
C GLU A 129 -15.83 21.51 5.23
N GLN A 130 -16.01 20.18 5.20
CA GLN A 130 -16.41 19.43 6.39
C GLN A 130 -15.28 19.21 7.40
N TRP A 131 -14.04 19.01 6.94
CA TRP A 131 -12.96 18.48 7.80
C TRP A 131 -11.76 19.42 7.99
N GLU A 132 -11.70 20.55 7.29
CA GLU A 132 -10.57 21.47 7.42
C GLU A 132 -10.46 22.06 8.84
N ASP A 133 -11.59 22.52 9.40
CA ASP A 133 -11.61 23.09 10.74
C ASP A 133 -11.32 22.02 11.79
N THR A 134 -11.94 20.84 11.68
CA THR A 134 -11.64 19.70 12.56
C THR A 134 -10.16 19.32 12.51
N ARG A 135 -9.52 19.35 11.34
CA ARG A 135 -8.08 19.07 11.24
C ARG A 135 -7.25 20.11 11.99
N LYS A 136 -7.58 21.40 11.89
CA LYS A 136 -6.90 22.46 12.64
C LYS A 136 -7.10 22.27 14.14
N GLU A 137 -8.32 21.99 14.58
CA GLU A 137 -8.65 21.75 15.99
C GLU A 137 -7.85 20.56 16.58
N LEU A 138 -7.74 19.46 15.85
CA LEU A 138 -6.96 18.29 16.29
C LEU A 138 -5.46 18.62 16.39
N GLN A 139 -4.91 19.32 15.38
CA GLN A 139 -3.52 19.75 15.40
C GLN A 139 -3.25 20.69 16.58
N GLU A 140 -4.11 21.68 16.79
CA GLU A 140 -4.00 22.60 17.93
C GLU A 140 -4.11 21.87 19.27
N SER A 141 -4.98 20.86 19.37
CA SER A 141 -5.13 20.05 20.58
C SER A 141 -3.84 19.29 20.89
N LEU A 142 -3.21 18.72 19.87
CA LEU A 142 -1.92 18.05 19.99
C LEU A 142 -0.80 19.04 20.36
N ASP A 143 -0.77 20.22 19.74
CA ASP A 143 0.28 21.23 19.97
C ASP A 143 0.20 21.86 21.37
N LYS A 144 -0.97 21.84 22.00
CA LYS A 144 -1.19 22.29 23.39
C LYS A 144 -0.63 21.31 24.42
N LEU A 145 -0.36 20.05 24.04
CA LEU A 145 0.15 19.04 24.96
C LEU A 145 1.63 19.33 25.31
N PRO A 146 2.03 19.24 26.59
CA PRO A 146 3.40 19.53 26.99
C PRO A 146 4.42 18.60 26.32
N SER A 147 5.58 19.12 25.97
CA SER A 147 6.67 18.24 25.52
C SER A 147 7.09 17.31 26.67
N PRO A 148 7.36 16.02 26.40
CA PRO A 148 7.85 15.11 27.43
C PRO A 148 9.17 15.68 27.95
N LEU A 149 9.24 15.88 29.27
CA LEU A 149 10.45 16.36 29.90
C LEU A 149 11.52 15.27 29.74
N LEU A 150 12.62 15.61 29.08
CA LEU A 150 13.85 14.83 29.13
C LEU A 150 14.35 14.86 30.58
N LEU A 151 13.86 13.93 31.41
CA LEU A 151 14.34 13.70 32.77
C LEU A 151 15.72 13.04 32.76
#